data_AF-A0A2M8N7Y9-F1
#
_entry.id   AF-A0A2M8N7Y9-F1
#
_cell.length_a   1.000
_cell.length_b   1.000
_cell.length_c   1.000
_cell.angle_alpha   90.00
_cell.angle_beta   90.00
_cell.angle_gamma   90.00
#
_symmetry.space_group_name_H-M   'P 1'
#
loop_
_entity.id
_entity.type
_entity.pdbx_description
1 polymer ?
#
loop_
_entity_poly.entity_id
_entity_poly.type
_entity_poly.pdbx_seq_one_letter_code
_entity_poly.pdbx_strand_id
1 'polypeptide(L)'
;MTDAEALTNVQIPVQVWIENHSGDLDACDVIVEMEDGMIFTALFVTIPYLQRQMQLTYDLSRQIEDTIPAKFVALDTPHILVDSLDRDSIEDTIDNLLAMEIFESVFTQVTESPTTTTTTTGQRATQEVAAVVLSDVLMVDDN
;
A
#
# COMPACT_ATOMS: atom_id res chain seq x y z
N MET A 1 15.18 -13.64 -30.23
CA MET A 1 14.10 -13.42 -29.27
C MET A 1 12.82 -13.83 -29.95
N THR A 2 12.26 -14.96 -29.54
CA THR A 2 10.95 -15.43 -29.99
C THR A 2 9.90 -14.93 -29.02
N ASP A 3 8.78 -14.44 -29.53
CA ASP A 3 7.65 -13.88 -28.77
C ASP A 3 7.04 -14.83 -27.72
N ALA A 4 7.51 -16.08 -27.65
CA ALA A 4 7.11 -17.09 -26.67
C ALA A 4 7.78 -16.95 -25.30
N GLU A 5 8.90 -16.23 -25.17
CA GLU A 5 9.56 -15.99 -23.87
C GLU A 5 9.04 -14.72 -23.17
N ALA A 6 8.22 -13.92 -23.84
CA ALA A 6 7.57 -12.73 -23.27
C ALA A 6 6.25 -13.04 -22.56
N LEU A 7 5.81 -14.30 -22.60
CA LEU A 7 4.60 -14.79 -21.93
C LEU A 7 5.01 -15.50 -20.65
N THR A 8 4.44 -15.06 -19.53
CA THR A 8 4.43 -15.71 -18.21
C THR A 8 5.71 -15.65 -17.37
N ASN A 9 6.09 -14.44 -16.94
CA ASN A 9 6.52 -14.28 -15.55
C ASN A 9 5.33 -13.75 -14.76
N VAL A 10 4.25 -14.54 -14.68
CA VAL A 10 3.10 -14.20 -13.84
C VAL A 10 3.62 -14.27 -12.42
N GLN A 11 3.86 -13.12 -11.80
CA GLN A 11 4.22 -13.10 -10.39
C GLN A 11 3.00 -13.59 -9.60
N ILE A 12 3.16 -14.69 -8.88
CA ILE A 12 2.11 -15.31 -8.08
C ILE A 12 2.28 -14.82 -6.62
N PRO A 13 1.25 -14.23 -6.00
CA PRO A 13 1.25 -13.96 -4.57
C PRO A 13 1.40 -15.27 -3.79
N VAL A 14 2.38 -15.33 -2.90
CA VAL A 14 2.55 -16.47 -1.99
C VAL A 14 1.94 -16.20 -0.63
N GLN A 15 1.88 -14.93 -0.22
CA GLN A 15 1.37 -14.55 1.09
C GLN A 15 0.79 -13.13 1.05
N VAL A 16 -0.39 -12.97 1.68
CA VAL A 16 -1.08 -11.67 1.84
C VAL A 16 -1.33 -11.41 3.32
N TRP A 17 -0.71 -10.34 3.83
CA TRP A 17 -0.96 -9.82 5.18
C TRP A 17 -1.85 -8.57 5.11
N ILE A 18 -2.80 -8.50 6.04
CA ILE A 18 -3.72 -7.37 6.18
C ILE A 18 -3.52 -6.82 7.58
N GLU A 19 -2.99 -5.61 7.67
CA GLU A 19 -2.78 -4.90 8.92
C GLU A 19 -3.90 -3.88 9.12
N ASN A 20 -4.77 -4.15 10.10
CA ASN A 20 -5.83 -3.24 10.47
C ASN A 20 -5.30 -2.19 11.46
N HIS A 21 -5.56 -0.92 11.20
CA HIS A 21 -5.22 0.14 12.14
C HIS A 21 -6.19 0.13 13.32
N SER A 22 -5.65 0.27 14.53
CA SER A 22 -6.47 0.29 15.75
C SER A 22 -7.49 1.44 15.72
N GLY A 23 -8.75 1.10 15.46
CA GLY A 23 -9.87 2.05 15.46
C GLY A 23 -10.24 2.64 14.09
N ASP A 24 -9.57 2.26 13.00
CA ASP A 24 -10.03 2.59 11.64
C ASP A 24 -10.53 1.32 10.95
N LEU A 25 -11.84 1.25 10.73
CA LEU A 25 -12.49 0.09 10.10
C LEU A 25 -12.62 0.25 8.59
N ASP A 26 -12.21 1.39 8.04
CA ASP A 26 -12.39 1.73 6.63
C ASP A 26 -11.05 1.92 5.90
N ALA A 27 -9.94 1.56 6.56
CA ALA A 27 -8.63 1.48 5.96
C ALA A 27 -7.81 0.33 6.56
N CYS A 28 -6.97 -0.30 5.74
CA CYS A 28 -5.97 -1.26 6.19
C CYS A 28 -4.76 -1.24 5.24
N ASP A 29 -3.58 -1.54 5.78
CA ASP A 29 -2.40 -1.79 4.96
C ASP A 29 -2.42 -3.23 4.46
N VAL A 30 -2.15 -3.40 3.17
CA VAL A 30 -2.06 -4.70 2.51
C VAL A 30 -0.65 -4.92 2.04
N ILE A 31 -0.04 -5.99 2.52
CA ILE A 31 1.33 -6.39 2.19
C ILE A 31 1.24 -7.72 1.45
N VAL A 32 1.92 -7.78 0.29
CA VAL A 32 1.93 -8.96 -0.58
C VAL A 32 3.37 -9.40 -0.79
N GLU A 33 3.67 -10.65 -0.48
CA GLU A 33 4.91 -11.32 -0.90
C GLU A 33 4.63 -12.10 -2.18
N MET A 34 5.48 -11.90 -3.19
CA MET A 34 5.44 -12.63 -4.46
C MET A 34 6.41 -13.82 -4.42
N GLU A 35 6.23 -14.78 -5.32
CA GLU A 35 7.08 -16.00 -5.40
C GLU A 35 8.58 -15.72 -5.57
N ASP A 36 8.95 -14.58 -6.17
CA ASP A 36 10.35 -14.15 -6.32
C ASP A 36 10.94 -13.50 -5.06
N GLY A 37 10.17 -13.45 -3.97
CA GLY A 37 10.54 -12.84 -2.69
C GLY A 37 10.42 -11.31 -2.68
N MET A 38 9.88 -10.70 -3.74
CA MET A 38 9.57 -9.27 -3.71
C MET A 38 8.37 -9.00 -2.81
N ILE A 39 8.46 -7.94 -2.00
CA ILE A 39 7.38 -7.52 -1.10
C ILE A 39 6.83 -6.20 -1.59
N PHE A 40 5.51 -6.11 -1.65
CA PHE A 40 4.75 -4.96 -2.12
C PHE A 40 3.77 -4.51 -1.04
N THR A 41 3.49 -3.21 -0.98
CA THR A 41 2.53 -2.63 -0.04
C THR A 41 1.64 -1.59 -0.72
N ALA A 42 0.36 -1.56 -0.32
CA ALA A 42 -0.59 -0.51 -0.70
C ALA A 42 -1.61 -0.29 0.43
N LEU A 43 -2.19 0.91 0.49
CA LEU A 43 -3.26 1.20 1.43
C LEU A 43 -4.61 0.91 0.76
N PHE A 44 -5.39 0.01 1.36
CA PHE A 44 -6.76 -0.26 0.93
C PHE A 44 -7.71 0.59 1.76
N VAL A 45 -8.67 1.24 1.10
CA VAL A 45 -9.61 2.16 1.75
C VAL A 45 -11.01 1.99 1.19
N THR A 46 -12.02 2.37 1.98
CA THR A 46 -13.42 2.41 1.52
C THR A 46 -13.87 3.84 1.21
N ILE A 47 -15.05 3.99 0.59
CA ILE A 47 -15.67 5.30 0.37
C ILE A 47 -15.89 6.07 1.69
N PRO A 48 -16.42 5.45 2.76
CA PRO A 48 -16.50 6.08 4.08
C PRO A 48 -15.18 6.68 4.59
N TYR A 49 -14.03 6.02 4.37
CA TYR A 49 -12.73 6.59 4.72
C TYR A 49 -12.48 7.90 3.97
N LEU A 50 -12.62 7.91 2.63
CA LEU A 50 -12.42 9.11 1.83
C LEU A 50 -13.35 10.26 2.25
N GLN A 51 -14.62 9.95 2.53
CA GLN A 51 -15.58 10.94 3.00
C GLN A 51 -15.17 11.56 4.34
N ARG A 52 -14.65 10.76 5.28
CA ARG A 52 -14.10 11.27 6.54
C ARG A 52 -12.88 12.15 6.31
N GLN A 53 -11.93 11.71 5.48
CA GLN A 53 -10.75 12.51 5.15
C GLN A 53 -11.14 13.85 4.53
N MET A 54 -12.11 13.87 3.60
CA MET A 54 -12.64 15.10 3.01
C MET A 54 -13.34 16.02 4.01
N GLN A 55 -13.95 15.45 5.05
CA GLN A 55 -14.56 16.23 6.13
C GLN A 55 -13.48 16.84 7.03
N LEU A 56 -12.44 16.08 7.38
CA LEU A 56 -11.31 16.56 8.17
C LEU A 56 -10.57 17.71 7.49
N THR A 57 -10.28 17.62 6.19
CA THR A 57 -9.64 18.71 5.43
C THR A 57 -10.51 19.96 5.35
N TYR A 58 -11.83 19.79 5.23
CA TYR A 58 -12.76 20.89 5.29
C TYR A 58 -12.76 21.57 6.66
N ASP A 59 -12.84 20.80 7.74
CA ASP A 59 -12.83 21.33 9.10
C ASP A 59 -11.50 22.02 9.45
N LEU A 60 -10.38 21.53 8.90
CA LEU A 60 -9.08 22.17 8.99
C LEU A 60 -9.04 23.48 8.19
N SER A 61 -9.44 23.46 6.92
CA SER A 61 -9.40 24.64 6.04
C SER A 61 -10.28 25.79 6.56
N ARG A 62 -11.37 25.49 7.26
CA ARG A 62 -12.21 26.49 7.95
C ARG A 62 -11.48 27.30 9.02
N GLN A 63 -10.34 26.80 9.52
CA GLN A 63 -9.55 27.46 10.55
C GLN A 63 -8.46 28.36 9.97
N ILE A 64 -8.29 28.39 8.64
CA ILE A 64 -7.27 29.16 7.94
C ILE A 64 -7.90 30.44 7.38
N GLU A 65 -7.43 31.59 7.85
CA GLU A 65 -7.84 32.90 7.34
C GLU A 65 -7.52 33.06 5.84
N ASP A 66 -8.32 33.85 5.13
CA ASP A 66 -8.16 34.15 3.70
C ASP A 66 -8.22 32.94 2.74
N THR A 67 -8.82 31.82 3.16
CA THR A 67 -9.09 30.65 2.29
C THR A 67 -10.58 30.42 2.10
N ILE A 68 -10.98 29.81 0.99
CA ILE A 68 -12.34 29.29 0.78
C ILE A 68 -12.32 27.81 1.20
N PRO A 69 -13.03 27.42 2.27
CA PRO A 69 -13.03 26.03 2.72
C PRO A 69 -13.64 25.09 1.69
N ALA A 70 -12.96 23.99 1.41
CA ALA A 70 -13.38 22.99 0.43
C ALA A 70 -13.22 21.58 1.00
N LYS A 71 -14.11 20.66 0.59
CA LYS A 71 -13.99 19.24 0.90
C LYS A 71 -13.16 18.58 -0.18
N PHE A 72 -11.97 18.11 0.19
CA PHE A 72 -11.07 17.41 -0.74
C PHE A 72 -10.19 16.42 0.00
N VAL A 73 -9.63 15.45 -0.70
CA VAL A 73 -8.61 14.55 -0.17
C VAL A 73 -7.45 14.54 -1.16
N ALA A 74 -6.22 14.66 -0.65
CA ALA A 74 -5.01 14.45 -1.42
C ALA A 74 -4.52 13.03 -1.11
N LEU A 75 -4.29 12.23 -2.13
CA LEU A 75 -3.86 10.84 -2.01
C LEU A 75 -2.41 10.76 -2.50
N ASP A 76 -1.46 10.71 -1.55
CA ASP A 76 -0.03 10.76 -1.85
C ASP A 76 0.59 9.36 -2.01
N THR A 77 0.03 8.36 -1.32
CA THR A 77 0.36 6.94 -1.49
C THR A 77 -0.64 6.29 -2.45
N PRO A 78 -0.30 5.15 -3.09
CA PRO A 78 -1.32 4.40 -3.81
C PRO A 78 -2.42 3.96 -2.85
N HIS A 79 -3.61 4.52 -3.05
CA HIS A 79 -4.83 4.12 -2.36
C HIS A 79 -5.65 3.26 -3.32
N ILE A 80 -5.94 2.04 -2.90
CA ILE A 80 -6.83 1.15 -3.63
C ILE A 80 -8.20 1.25 -2.97
N LEU A 81 -9.13 1.89 -3.68
CA LEU A 81 -10.50 2.04 -3.23
C LEU A 81 -11.28 0.76 -3.49
N VAL A 82 -11.81 0.15 -2.44
CA VAL A 82 -12.63 -1.07 -2.49
C VAL A 82 -13.96 -0.86 -1.77
N ASP A 83 -14.94 -1.72 -2.07
CA ASP A 83 -16.27 -1.67 -1.42
C ASP A 83 -16.21 -2.21 0.02
N SER A 84 -15.41 -3.26 0.24
CA SER A 84 -15.25 -3.95 1.52
C SER A 84 -13.78 -4.33 1.76
N LEU A 85 -13.38 -4.37 3.04
CA LEU A 85 -12.03 -4.73 3.49
C LEU A 85 -11.97 -6.15 4.08
N ASP A 86 -12.96 -6.99 3.78
CA ASP A 86 -12.83 -8.42 4.08
C ASP A 86 -11.73 -9.06 3.23
N ARG A 87 -11.13 -10.12 3.77
CA ARG A 87 -9.99 -10.80 3.16
C ARG A 87 -10.27 -11.26 1.72
N ASP A 88 -11.44 -11.85 1.49
CA ASP A 88 -11.82 -12.38 0.18
C ASP A 88 -11.86 -11.26 -0.86
N SER A 89 -12.49 -10.12 -0.52
CA SER A 89 -12.54 -8.95 -1.40
C SER A 89 -11.15 -8.37 -1.71
N ILE A 90 -10.24 -8.38 -0.74
CA ILE A 90 -8.87 -7.90 -0.92
C ILE A 90 -8.08 -8.86 -1.84
N GLU A 91 -8.14 -10.17 -1.59
CA GLU A 91 -7.46 -11.18 -2.40
C GLU A 91 -7.99 -11.18 -3.84
N ASP A 92 -9.32 -11.15 -4.03
CA ASP A 92 -9.95 -11.03 -5.35
C ASP A 92 -9.48 -9.74 -6.08
N THR A 93 -9.33 -8.64 -5.34
CA THR A 93 -8.82 -7.39 -5.93
C THR A 93 -7.38 -7.54 -6.38
N ILE A 94 -6.51 -8.17 -5.58
CA ILE A 94 -5.11 -8.43 -5.94
C ILE A 94 -5.03 -9.30 -7.20
N ASP A 95 -5.78 -10.40 -7.24
CA ASP A 95 -5.84 -11.31 -8.39
C ASP A 95 -6.28 -10.59 -9.66
N ASN A 96 -7.29 -9.72 -9.56
CA ASN A 96 -7.74 -8.90 -10.67
C ASN A 96 -6.66 -7.89 -11.12
N LEU A 97 -5.93 -7.26 -10.20
CA LEU A 97 -4.86 -6.32 -10.53
C LEU A 97 -3.69 -7.01 -11.25
N LEU A 98 -3.38 -8.25 -10.87
CA LEU A 98 -2.38 -9.09 -11.54
C LEU A 98 -2.85 -9.53 -12.92
N ALA A 99 -4.10 -9.98 -13.05
CA ALA A 99 -4.69 -10.37 -14.33
C ALA A 99 -4.78 -9.19 -15.31
N MET A 100 -4.91 -7.96 -14.80
CA MET A 100 -4.88 -6.73 -15.59
C MET A 100 -3.47 -6.18 -15.85
N GLU A 101 -2.42 -6.81 -15.31
CA GLU A 101 -1.02 -6.37 -15.43
C GLU A 101 -0.76 -4.94 -14.89
N ILE A 102 -1.55 -4.48 -13.90
CA ILE A 102 -1.38 -3.15 -13.30
C ILE A 102 -0.93 -3.19 -11.84
N PHE A 103 -0.81 -4.36 -11.23
CA PHE A 103 -0.42 -4.55 -9.83
C PHE A 103 0.81 -3.72 -9.43
N GLU A 104 1.92 -3.86 -10.16
CA GLU A 104 3.17 -3.15 -9.87
C GLU A 104 3.05 -1.62 -10.01
N SER A 105 2.05 -1.12 -10.73
CA SER A 105 1.82 0.32 -10.89
C SER A 105 1.05 0.94 -9.72
N VAL A 106 0.31 0.13 -8.97
CA VAL A 106 -0.55 0.56 -7.86
C VAL A 106 -0.09 0.03 -6.51
N PHE A 107 0.96 -0.79 -6.46
CA PHE A 107 1.64 -1.16 -5.23
C PHE A 107 3.03 -0.54 -5.18
N THR A 108 3.50 -0.26 -3.96
CA THR A 108 4.87 0.17 -3.73
C THR A 108 5.73 -1.03 -3.37
N GLN A 109 6.78 -1.31 -4.14
CA GLN A 109 7.77 -2.33 -3.78
C GLN A 109 8.59 -1.87 -2.56
N VAL A 110 8.70 -2.74 -1.55
CA VAL A 110 9.38 -2.47 -0.28
C VAL A 110 10.77 -3.13 -0.23
N THR A 111 10.96 -4.25 -0.93
CA THR A 111 12.28 -4.91 -1.02
C THR A 111 13.17 -4.25 -2.06
N GLU A 112 14.49 -4.27 -1.82
CA GLU A 112 15.45 -3.84 -2.84
C GLU A 112 15.43 -4.82 -4.01
N SER A 113 15.21 -4.33 -5.23
CA SER A 113 15.53 -5.12 -6.42
C SER A 113 17.05 -5.34 -6.43
N PRO A 114 17.55 -6.59 -6.49
CA PRO A 114 18.98 -6.78 -6.69
C PRO A 114 19.29 -6.24 -8.10
N THR A 115 20.18 -5.22 -8.17
CA THR A 115 20.74 -4.51 -9.36
C THR A 115 20.19 -3.07 -9.48
N THR A 116 20.90 -1.96 -9.20
CA THR A 116 22.30 -1.59 -9.49
C THR A 116 22.76 -0.50 -8.51
N THR A 117 23.97 -0.60 -7.98
CA THR A 117 24.70 0.52 -7.36
C THR A 117 24.70 1.74 -8.27
N THR A 118 23.92 2.76 -7.91
CA THR A 118 24.22 4.14 -8.31
C THR A 118 24.15 5.01 -7.07
N THR A 119 25.32 5.49 -6.68
CA THR A 119 25.57 6.43 -5.60
C THR A 119 24.80 7.72 -5.81
N THR A 120 23.73 7.95 -5.05
CA THR A 120 23.26 9.30 -4.74
C THR A 120 22.90 9.36 -3.26
N THR A 121 23.82 9.94 -2.50
CA THR A 121 23.66 10.41 -1.14
C THR A 121 22.39 11.26 -1.01
N GLY A 122 21.38 10.68 -0.38
CA GLY A 122 20.17 11.37 0.02
C GLY A 122 19.44 10.50 1.03
N GLN A 123 19.89 10.56 2.29
CA GLN A 123 19.17 10.02 3.45
C GLN A 123 17.70 10.46 3.36
N ARG A 124 16.82 9.53 2.96
CA ARG A 124 15.37 9.69 3.05
C ARG A 124 14.96 9.11 4.38
N ALA A 125 14.42 9.98 5.24
CA ALA A 125 14.00 9.71 6.62
C ALA A 125 12.95 8.57 6.77
N THR A 126 12.46 7.98 5.68
CA THR A 126 11.56 6.83 5.68
C THR A 126 12.30 5.49 5.89
N GLN A 127 13.62 5.44 5.71
CA GLN A 127 14.42 4.23 5.89
C GLN A 127 14.57 3.76 7.35
N GLU A 128 14.63 4.69 8.32
CA GLU A 128 14.79 4.31 9.72
C GLU A 128 13.50 3.74 10.34
N VAL A 129 12.32 4.11 9.82
CA VAL A 129 11.04 3.65 10.38
C VAL A 129 10.75 2.20 9.97
N ALA A 130 11.04 1.81 8.73
CA ALA A 130 10.76 0.45 8.24
C ALA A 130 11.68 -0.63 8.86
N ALA A 131 12.95 -0.30 9.11
CA ALA A 131 13.89 -1.25 9.70
C ALA A 131 13.60 -1.54 11.18
N VAL A 132 13.00 -0.58 11.91
CA VAL A 132 12.63 -0.75 13.32
C VAL A 132 11.36 -1.59 13.49
N VAL A 133 10.39 -1.48 12.57
CA VAL A 133 9.13 -2.23 12.66
C VAL A 133 9.34 -3.74 12.47
N LEU A 134 10.28 -4.15 11.61
CA LEU A 134 10.62 -5.57 11.40
C LEU A 134 11.33 -6.22 12.60
N SER A 135 12.02 -5.45 13.46
CA SER A 135 12.73 -6.01 14.63
C SER A 135 11.94 -6.01 15.93
N ASP A 136 10.99 -5.10 16.12
CA ASP A 136 10.31 -4.92 17.42
C ASP A 136 8.88 -5.51 17.50
N VAL A 137 8.26 -5.95 16.39
CA VAL A 137 6.85 -6.40 16.39
C VAL A 137 6.66 -7.91 16.23
N LEU A 138 7.72 -8.68 15.96
CA LEU A 138 7.70 -10.16 15.98
C LEU A 138 8.20 -10.72 17.32
N MET A 139 7.63 -10.26 18.44
CA MET A 139 7.68 -11.01 19.70
C MET A 139 6.43 -11.89 19.75
N VAL A 140 6.58 -13.16 19.38
CA VAL A 140 5.58 -14.19 19.68
C VAL A 140 5.68 -14.45 21.19
N ASP A 141 4.62 -14.16 21.92
CA ASP A 141 4.46 -14.65 23.29
C ASP A 141 4.30 -16.18 23.22
N ASP A 142 5.39 -16.91 23.47
CA ASP A 142 5.33 -18.34 23.77
C ASP A 142 4.73 -18.53 25.16
N ASN A 143 3.46 -18.95 25.24
CA ASN A 143 2.94 -19.63 26.42
C ASN A 143 1.90 -20.70 26.12
#